data_AF-G0AIQ3-F1
#
_entry.id   AF-G0AIQ3-F1
#
_cell.length_a   1.000
_cell.length_b   1.000
_cell.length_c   1.000
_cell.angle_alpha   90.00
_cell.angle_beta   90.00
_cell.angle_gamma   90.00
#
_symmetry.space_group_name_H-M   'P 1'
#
loop_
_entity.id
_entity.type
_entity.pdbx_description
1 polymer ?
#
loop_
_entity_poly.entity_id
_entity_poly.type
_entity_poly.pdbx_seq_one_letter_code
_entity_poly.pdbx_strand_id
1 'polypeptide(L)'
;MAYTEGYAMTENLRAVEMWVGGLLTRLQPAQRRALNRKIAQDLRRSQAQRIASQHTPDGAMYTARKKRKDLRGKKGRIKRQKAAMFEKLRITKNLKTQQDENQISIGFFGRVARIARVHQEGLKDRVSKKGPEYLYPARPLLGFSKTDQSLIRNSLFRHLSGYE
;
A
#
# COMPACT_ATOMS: atom_id res chain seq x y z
N MET A 1 53.55 8.71 -25.59
CA MET A 1 52.32 7.90 -25.44
C MET A 1 51.88 7.73 -23.98
N ALA A 2 52.76 7.78 -22.97
CA ALA A 2 52.37 7.66 -21.55
C ALA A 2 51.51 8.82 -20.99
N TYR A 3 51.65 10.04 -21.50
CA TYR A 3 50.88 11.20 -21.02
C TYR A 3 49.39 11.14 -21.39
N THR A 4 49.06 10.52 -22.52
CA THR A 4 47.67 10.40 -23.01
C THR A 4 46.89 9.38 -22.19
N GLU A 5 47.53 8.29 -21.75
CA GLU A 5 46.92 7.28 -20.86
C GLU A 5 46.67 7.85 -19.46
N GLY A 6 47.61 8.62 -18.90
CA GLY A 6 47.42 9.29 -17.61
C GLY A 6 46.24 10.27 -17.61
N TYR A 7 46.10 11.07 -18.68
CA TYR A 7 44.99 12.02 -18.82
C TYR A 7 43.64 11.32 -18.98
N ALA A 8 43.56 10.26 -19.80
CA ALA A 8 42.35 9.46 -19.99
C ALA A 8 41.90 8.76 -18.70
N MET A 9 42.83 8.26 -17.88
CA MET A 9 42.51 7.67 -16.57
C MET A 9 41.97 8.71 -15.59
N THR A 10 42.56 9.92 -15.55
CA THR A 10 42.05 10.99 -14.67
C THR A 10 40.67 11.49 -15.08
N GLU A 11 40.38 11.56 -16.38
CA GLU A 11 39.06 11.95 -16.88
C GLU A 11 37.99 10.90 -16.54
N ASN A 12 38.33 9.61 -16.67
CA ASN A 12 37.45 8.51 -16.27
C ASN A 12 37.12 8.55 -14.77
N LEU A 13 38.12 8.76 -13.92
CA LEU A 13 37.91 8.91 -12.47
C LEU A 13 36.99 10.09 -12.14
N ARG A 14 37.20 11.25 -12.78
CA ARG A 14 36.31 12.41 -12.63
C ARG A 14 34.87 12.12 -13.09
N ALA A 15 34.69 11.42 -14.20
CA ALA A 15 33.38 11.03 -14.68
C ALA A 15 32.65 10.13 -13.67
N VAL A 16 33.36 9.19 -13.06
CA VAL A 16 32.82 8.34 -11.99
C VAL A 16 32.46 9.18 -10.75
N GLU A 17 33.33 10.08 -10.30
CA GLU A 17 33.07 10.97 -9.16
C GLU A 17 31.80 11.82 -9.36
N MET A 18 31.65 12.44 -10.53
CA MET A 18 30.46 13.23 -10.86
C MET A 18 29.19 12.37 -10.88
N TRP A 19 29.27 11.17 -11.48
CA TRP A 19 28.15 10.24 -11.53
C TRP A 19 27.73 9.76 -10.14
N VAL A 20 28.69 9.34 -9.30
CA VAL A 20 28.46 8.95 -7.90
C VAL A 20 27.90 10.12 -7.10
N GLY A 21 28.44 11.33 -7.26
CA GLY A 21 27.94 12.54 -6.61
C GLY A 21 26.47 12.83 -6.92
N GLY A 22 26.06 12.64 -8.18
CA GLY A 22 24.65 12.72 -8.60
C GLY A 22 23.77 11.68 -7.90
N LEU A 23 24.23 10.43 -7.81
CA LEU A 23 23.51 9.37 -7.11
C LEU A 23 23.35 9.65 -5.61
N LEU A 24 24.43 10.06 -4.94
CA LEU A 24 24.42 10.41 -3.51
C LEU A 24 23.46 11.57 -3.23
N THR A 25 23.38 12.55 -4.13
CA THR A 25 22.42 13.65 -4.03
C THR A 25 20.97 13.14 -4.02
N ARG A 26 20.65 12.14 -4.83
CA ARG A 26 19.32 11.52 -4.89
C ARG A 26 19.01 10.62 -3.69
N LEU A 27 20.04 10.18 -2.97
CA LEU A 27 19.92 9.42 -1.73
C LEU A 27 19.82 10.30 -0.47
N GLN A 28 19.93 11.62 -0.61
CA GLN A 28 19.79 12.55 0.51
C GLN A 28 18.41 12.44 1.19
N PRO A 29 18.31 12.72 2.49
CA PRO A 29 17.06 12.57 3.24
C PRO A 29 15.86 13.28 2.60
N ALA A 30 16.04 14.50 2.09
CA ALA A 30 14.97 15.25 1.42
C ALA A 30 14.43 14.54 0.16
N GLN A 31 15.33 13.95 -0.63
CA GLN A 31 15.00 13.22 -1.86
C GLN A 31 14.31 11.90 -1.53
N ARG A 32 14.80 11.15 -0.53
CA ARG A 32 14.13 9.94 -0.04
C ARG A 32 12.74 10.23 0.50
N ARG A 33 12.58 11.31 1.27
CA ARG A 33 11.26 11.73 1.80
C ARG A 33 10.29 12.09 0.68
N ALA A 34 10.75 12.76 -0.37
CA ALA A 34 9.93 13.07 -1.55
C ALA A 34 9.48 11.79 -2.27
N LEU A 35 10.40 10.85 -2.50
CA LEU A 35 10.12 9.54 -3.07
C LEU A 35 9.13 8.74 -2.22
N ASN A 36 9.38 8.65 -0.92
CA ASN A 36 8.55 7.92 0.03
C ASN A 36 7.12 8.49 0.08
N ARG A 37 6.96 9.81 0.01
CA ARG A 37 5.64 10.45 -0.12
C ARG A 37 4.89 9.97 -1.36
N LYS A 38 5.55 9.90 -2.52
CA LYS A 38 4.95 9.46 -3.79
C LYS A 38 4.54 7.99 -3.70
N ILE A 39 5.46 7.12 -3.29
CA ILE A 39 5.20 5.69 -3.11
C ILE A 39 4.05 5.45 -2.13
N ALA A 40 4.01 6.16 -1.00
CA ALA A 40 2.94 6.02 -0.01
C ALA A 40 1.55 6.38 -0.58
N GLN A 41 1.46 7.46 -1.37
CA GLN A 41 0.21 7.89 -1.99
C GLN A 41 -0.30 6.87 -3.02
N ASP A 42 0.61 6.39 -3.86
CA ASP A 42 0.31 5.43 -4.91
C ASP A 42 -0.08 4.07 -4.34
N LEU A 43 0.67 3.57 -3.35
CA LEU A 43 0.32 2.35 -2.63
C LEU A 43 -1.05 2.50 -1.97
N ARG A 44 -1.33 3.59 -1.25
CA ARG A 44 -2.65 3.80 -0.64
C ARG A 44 -3.77 3.75 -1.67
N ARG A 45 -3.58 4.37 -2.84
CA ARG A 45 -4.54 4.33 -3.94
C ARG A 45 -4.77 2.90 -4.41
N SER A 46 -3.70 2.14 -4.65
CA SER A 46 -3.75 0.74 -5.05
C SER A 46 -4.48 -0.15 -4.01
N GLN A 47 -4.11 -0.03 -2.73
CA GLN A 47 -4.79 -0.74 -1.63
C GLN A 47 -6.30 -0.41 -1.63
N ALA A 48 -6.66 0.87 -1.73
CA ALA A 48 -8.06 1.30 -1.72
C ALA A 48 -8.85 0.76 -2.92
N GLN A 49 -8.26 0.79 -4.11
CA GLN A 49 -8.86 0.24 -5.34
C GLN A 49 -9.06 -1.28 -5.23
N ARG A 50 -8.08 -2.00 -4.70
CA ARG A 50 -8.18 -3.45 -4.50
C ARG A 50 -9.24 -3.83 -3.46
N ILE A 51 -9.35 -3.06 -2.38
CA ILE A 51 -10.45 -3.23 -1.41
C ILE A 51 -11.80 -2.94 -2.10
N ALA A 52 -11.88 -1.93 -2.98
CA ALA A 52 -13.08 -1.63 -3.74
C ALA A 52 -13.50 -2.80 -4.65
N SER A 53 -12.54 -3.42 -5.34
CA SER A 53 -12.77 -4.55 -6.23
C SER A 53 -13.00 -5.88 -5.49
N GLN A 54 -12.94 -5.90 -4.16
CA GLN A 54 -13.13 -7.09 -3.31
C GLN A 54 -12.10 -8.21 -3.53
N HIS A 55 -10.84 -7.85 -3.80
CA HIS A 55 -9.75 -8.82 -3.97
C HIS A 55 -8.73 -8.78 -2.84
N THR A 56 -8.08 -9.91 -2.58
CA THR A 56 -6.88 -10.03 -1.73
C THR A 56 -5.64 -9.56 -2.49
N PRO A 57 -4.52 -9.25 -1.81
CA PRO A 57 -3.25 -8.90 -2.45
C PRO A 57 -2.75 -9.94 -3.47
N ASP A 58 -3.08 -11.21 -3.27
CA ASP A 58 -2.71 -12.31 -4.17
C ASP A 58 -3.64 -12.44 -5.39
N GLY A 59 -4.71 -11.64 -5.43
CA GLY A 59 -5.67 -11.59 -6.54
C GLY A 59 -6.89 -12.48 -6.37
N ALA A 60 -7.05 -13.20 -5.25
CA ALA A 60 -8.27 -13.97 -4.98
C ALA A 60 -9.43 -13.06 -4.57
N MET A 61 -10.67 -13.44 -4.88
CA MET A 61 -11.85 -12.74 -4.38
C MET A 61 -12.01 -12.93 -2.86
N TYR A 62 -12.53 -11.92 -2.16
CA TYR A 62 -12.90 -12.06 -0.76
C TYR A 62 -14.01 -13.10 -0.60
N THR A 63 -13.91 -13.88 0.48
CA THR A 63 -14.99 -14.78 0.91
C THR A 63 -16.28 -14.00 1.12
N ALA A 64 -17.34 -14.41 0.42
CA ALA A 64 -18.62 -13.72 0.43
C ALA A 64 -19.20 -13.59 1.85
N ARG A 65 -19.96 -12.51 2.09
CA ARG A 65 -20.65 -12.32 3.36
C ARG A 65 -21.74 -13.38 3.51
N LYS A 66 -21.86 -13.97 4.71
CA LYS A 66 -22.99 -14.85 5.05
C LYS A 66 -24.31 -14.11 4.81
N LYS A 67 -25.17 -14.67 3.96
CA LYS A 67 -26.52 -14.15 3.72
C LYS A 67 -27.30 -14.23 5.03
N ARG A 68 -27.89 -13.11 5.47
CA ARG A 68 -28.78 -13.10 6.63
C ARG A 68 -30.14 -13.59 6.15
N LYS A 69 -30.77 -14.52 6.89
CA LYS A 69 -32.17 -14.93 6.61
C LYS A 69 -33.06 -13.68 6.58
N ASP A 70 -33.86 -13.53 5.54
CA ASP A 70 -34.75 -12.39 5.36
C ASP A 70 -36.03 -12.57 6.17
N LEU A 71 -35.89 -12.45 7.50
CA LEU A 71 -36.97 -12.70 8.45
C LEU A 71 -37.94 -11.51 8.64
N ARG A 72 -37.68 -10.35 8.00
CA ARG A 72 -38.58 -9.17 7.99
C ARG A 72 -38.06 -8.12 6.99
N GLY A 73 -38.89 -7.79 6.00
CA GLY A 73 -38.62 -6.94 4.82
C GLY A 73 -38.44 -5.45 5.13
N LYS A 74 -37.39 -5.07 5.86
CA LYS A 74 -37.03 -3.65 6.01
C LYS A 74 -36.53 -3.08 4.67
N LYS A 75 -37.14 -2.00 4.19
CA LYS A 75 -36.73 -1.27 2.97
C LYS A 75 -35.21 -0.99 2.99
N GLY A 76 -34.52 -1.29 1.89
CA GLY A 76 -33.06 -1.12 1.75
C GLY A 76 -32.18 -2.22 2.36
N ARG A 77 -32.75 -3.29 2.95
CA ARG A 77 -31.98 -4.43 3.49
C ARG A 77 -31.24 -5.21 2.40
N ILE A 78 -31.90 -5.51 1.28
CA ILE A 78 -31.29 -6.21 0.14
C ILE A 78 -30.13 -5.40 -0.44
N LYS A 79 -30.31 -4.08 -0.61
CA LYS A 79 -29.24 -3.17 -1.08
C LYS A 79 -28.00 -3.23 -0.17
N ARG A 80 -28.19 -3.26 1.16
CA ARG A 80 -27.08 -3.39 2.13
C ARG A 80 -26.44 -4.79 2.15
N GLN A 81 -27.20 -5.84 1.83
CA GLN A 81 -26.63 -7.19 1.70
C GLN A 81 -25.78 -7.33 0.44
N LYS A 82 -26.19 -6.68 -0.66
CA LYS A 82 -25.47 -6.66 -1.94
C LYS A 82 -24.32 -5.64 -1.99
N ALA A 83 -24.23 -4.73 -1.02
CA ALA A 83 -23.17 -3.73 -0.98
C ALA A 83 -21.79 -4.38 -0.76
N ALA A 84 -20.79 -3.87 -1.47
CA ALA A 84 -19.39 -4.27 -1.32
C ALA A 84 -18.94 -4.15 0.14
N MET A 85 -18.10 -5.09 0.59
CA MET A 85 -17.54 -5.02 1.94
C MET A 85 -16.50 -3.90 2.02
N PHE A 86 -16.26 -3.38 3.23
CA PHE A 86 -15.15 -2.45 3.49
C PHE A 86 -15.19 -1.11 2.74
N GLU A 87 -16.33 -0.73 2.18
CA GLU A 87 -16.59 0.56 1.53
C GLU A 87 -16.07 1.75 2.35
N LYS A 88 -16.32 1.73 3.66
CA LYS A 88 -15.84 2.78 4.57
C LYS A 88 -14.36 2.65 4.90
N LEU A 89 -13.77 1.45 4.91
CA LEU A 89 -12.35 1.30 5.26
C LEU A 89 -11.45 1.91 4.19
N ARG A 90 -11.79 1.75 2.90
CA ARG A 90 -10.92 2.19 1.80
C ARG A 90 -10.79 3.71 1.63
N ILE A 91 -11.64 4.51 2.27
CA ILE A 91 -11.61 5.98 2.13
C ILE A 91 -10.38 6.55 2.84
N THR A 92 -9.89 7.69 2.35
CA THR A 92 -8.68 8.38 2.84
C THR A 92 -8.73 8.73 4.33
N LYS A 93 -9.92 8.97 4.89
CA LYS A 93 -10.12 9.21 6.32
C LYS A 93 -9.70 8.01 7.19
N ASN A 94 -9.89 6.79 6.68
CA ASN A 94 -9.71 5.55 7.43
C ASN A 94 -8.43 4.81 7.05
N LEU A 95 -8.04 4.85 5.77
CA LEU A 95 -6.76 4.32 5.28
C LEU A 95 -5.74 5.45 5.19
N LYS A 96 -4.81 5.50 6.14
CA LYS A 96 -3.82 6.58 6.26
C LYS A 96 -2.44 6.10 5.87
N THR A 97 -1.61 7.07 5.51
CA THR A 97 -0.19 6.92 5.20
C THR A 97 0.62 7.77 6.16
N GLN A 98 1.72 7.23 6.65
CA GLN A 98 2.78 7.96 7.36
C GLN A 98 4.10 7.66 6.66
N GLN A 99 4.98 8.65 6.54
CA GLN A 99 6.27 8.46 5.90
C GLN A 99 7.26 9.50 6.41
N ASP A 100 8.52 9.10 6.43
CA ASP A 100 9.69 9.95 6.62
C ASP A 100 10.77 9.56 5.59
N GLU A 101 11.98 10.09 5.72
CA GLU A 101 13.11 9.77 4.84
C GLU A 101 13.60 8.31 4.88
N ASN A 102 13.13 7.51 5.84
CA ASN A 102 13.62 6.15 6.10
C ASN A 102 12.52 5.08 5.94
N GLN A 103 11.26 5.42 6.15
CA GLN A 103 10.16 4.44 6.15
C GLN A 103 8.84 4.96 5.58
N ILE A 104 8.00 3.99 5.18
CA ILE A 104 6.63 4.20 4.73
C ILE A 104 5.72 3.24 5.50
N SER A 105 4.65 3.77 6.08
CA SER A 105 3.62 3.03 6.79
C SER A 105 2.25 3.33 6.21
N ILE A 106 1.47 2.28 5.94
CA ILE A 106 0.09 2.39 5.43
C ILE A 106 -0.80 1.51 6.30
N GLY A 107 -1.88 2.07 6.82
CA GLY A 107 -2.71 1.35 7.76
C GLY A 107 -4.01 2.02 8.11
N PHE A 108 -4.77 1.31 8.93
CA PHE A 108 -6.02 1.78 9.51
C PHE A 108 -5.76 2.28 10.93
N PHE A 109 -6.48 3.32 11.36
CA PHE A 109 -6.28 3.95 12.66
C PHE A 109 -7.59 4.05 13.47
N GLY A 110 -7.47 4.10 14.79
CA GLY A 110 -8.61 4.25 15.70
C GLY A 110 -9.60 3.08 15.62
N ARG A 111 -10.89 3.36 15.75
CA ARG A 111 -11.95 2.33 15.85
C ARG A 111 -12.01 1.38 14.64
N VAL A 112 -11.65 1.85 13.44
CA VAL A 112 -11.69 1.04 12.21
C VAL A 112 -10.53 0.05 12.12
N ALA A 113 -9.40 0.31 12.79
CA ALA A 113 -8.23 -0.57 12.79
C ALA A 113 -8.56 -1.95 13.35
N ARG A 114 -9.36 -2.01 14.43
CA ARG A 114 -9.82 -3.26 15.03
C ARG A 114 -10.59 -4.13 14.03
N ILE A 115 -11.53 -3.53 13.27
CA ILE A 115 -12.31 -4.24 12.24
C ILE A 115 -11.39 -4.74 11.13
N ALA A 116 -10.49 -3.87 10.66
CA ALA A 116 -9.53 -4.23 9.63
C ALA A 116 -8.66 -5.40 10.07
N ARG A 117 -8.14 -5.38 11.30
CA ARG A 117 -7.32 -6.46 11.87
C ARG A 117 -8.06 -7.78 11.95
N VAL A 118 -9.30 -7.78 12.47
CA VAL A 118 -10.15 -8.97 12.53
C VAL A 118 -10.30 -9.61 11.16
N HIS A 119 -10.51 -8.81 10.12
CA HIS A 119 -10.63 -9.33 8.77
C HIS A 119 -9.28 -9.68 8.14
N GLN A 120 -8.22 -8.92 8.38
CA GLN A 120 -6.87 -9.19 7.89
C GLN A 120 -6.39 -10.57 8.35
N GLU A 121 -6.52 -10.84 9.65
CA GLU A 121 -5.99 -12.04 10.31
C GLU A 121 -7.04 -13.16 10.46
N GLY A 122 -8.32 -12.90 10.16
CA GLY A 122 -9.39 -13.89 10.31
C GLY A 122 -9.73 -14.20 11.78
N LEU A 123 -9.84 -13.18 12.62
CA LEU A 123 -10.04 -13.33 14.06
C LEU A 123 -11.52 -13.51 14.45
N LYS A 124 -11.73 -13.87 15.73
CA LYS A 124 -13.05 -13.79 16.36
C LYS A 124 -13.37 -12.35 16.74
N ASP A 125 -14.61 -11.93 16.48
CA ASP A 125 -15.14 -10.66 16.97
C ASP A 125 -16.66 -10.73 17.17
N ARG A 126 -17.20 -9.84 17.99
CA ARG A 126 -18.63 -9.76 18.27
C ARG A 126 -19.38 -9.14 17.10
N VAL A 127 -20.49 -9.77 16.70
CA VAL A 127 -21.33 -9.28 15.60
C VAL A 127 -22.11 -8.01 15.98
N SER A 128 -22.35 -7.80 17.28
CA SER A 128 -22.92 -6.57 17.85
C SER A 128 -22.43 -6.38 19.29
N LYS A 129 -22.63 -5.19 19.90
CA LYS A 129 -22.09 -4.82 21.22
C LYS A 129 -22.34 -5.86 22.33
N LYS A 130 -23.50 -6.54 22.28
CA LYS A 130 -23.90 -7.62 23.20
C LYS A 130 -24.30 -8.89 22.43
N GLY A 131 -23.76 -9.07 21.22
CA GLY A 131 -24.12 -10.17 20.32
C GLY A 131 -23.16 -11.35 20.42
N PRO A 132 -23.47 -12.45 19.70
CA PRO A 132 -22.59 -13.61 19.63
C PRO A 132 -21.25 -13.24 18.99
N GLU A 133 -20.21 -13.97 19.38
CA GLU A 133 -18.93 -13.96 18.72
C GLU A 133 -18.98 -14.80 17.44
N TYR A 134 -18.22 -14.36 16.45
CA TYR A 134 -18.13 -15.03 15.16
C TYR A 134 -16.68 -15.05 14.72
N LEU A 135 -16.21 -16.22 14.27
CA LEU A 135 -14.91 -16.36 13.63
C LEU A 135 -15.01 -15.89 12.18
N TYR A 136 -14.38 -14.77 11.87
CA TYR A 136 -14.39 -14.22 10.53
C TYR A 136 -13.37 -14.95 9.65
N PRO A 137 -13.71 -15.33 8.40
CA PRO A 137 -12.68 -15.80 7.49
C PRO A 137 -11.75 -14.64 7.13
N ALA A 138 -10.46 -14.95 6.99
CA ALA A 138 -9.44 -13.99 6.58
C ALA A 138 -9.81 -13.38 5.22
N ARG A 139 -9.66 -12.06 5.17
CA ARG A 139 -9.80 -11.19 4.01
C ARG A 139 -8.66 -10.19 4.11
N PRO A 140 -7.44 -10.57 3.71
CA PRO A 140 -6.29 -9.67 3.74
C PRO A 140 -6.62 -8.40 2.98
N LEU A 141 -6.73 -7.28 3.70
CA LEU A 141 -7.07 -5.96 3.16
C LEU A 141 -5.80 -5.23 2.70
N LEU A 142 -4.74 -5.35 3.50
CA LEU A 142 -3.44 -4.77 3.25
C LEU A 142 -2.44 -5.84 2.86
N GLY A 143 -1.55 -5.49 1.95
CA GLY A 143 -0.45 -6.33 1.48
C GLY A 143 0.08 -5.86 0.13
N PHE A 144 1.17 -6.45 -0.33
CA PHE A 144 1.76 -6.09 -1.61
C PHE A 144 1.34 -7.09 -2.68
N SER A 145 0.55 -6.63 -3.66
CA SER A 145 0.35 -7.37 -4.90
C SER A 145 1.58 -7.27 -5.80
N LYS A 146 1.64 -8.09 -6.86
CA LYS A 146 2.67 -7.97 -7.90
C LYS A 146 2.73 -6.57 -8.52
N THR A 147 1.57 -5.94 -8.69
CA THR A 147 1.47 -4.56 -9.19
C THR A 147 2.06 -3.55 -8.20
N ASP A 148 1.81 -3.73 -6.90
CA ASP A 148 2.39 -2.85 -5.86
C ASP A 148 3.91 -2.96 -5.82
N GLN A 149 4.44 -4.19 -5.87
CA GLN A 149 5.88 -4.44 -5.89
C GLN A 149 6.53 -3.79 -7.12
N SER A 150 5.91 -3.94 -8.28
CA SER A 150 6.36 -3.31 -9.52
C SER A 150 6.32 -1.78 -9.43
N LEU A 151 5.27 -1.22 -8.84
CA LEU A 151 5.14 0.21 -8.62
C LEU A 151 6.26 0.76 -7.75
N ILE A 152 6.53 0.11 -6.61
CA ILE A 152 7.62 0.49 -5.70
C ILE A 152 8.96 0.44 -6.44
N ARG A 153 9.26 -0.70 -7.10
CA ARG A 153 10.51 -0.90 -7.84
C ARG A 153 10.70 0.15 -8.93
N ASN A 154 9.67 0.41 -9.74
CA ASN A 154 9.75 1.37 -10.84
C ASN A 154 9.89 2.81 -10.32
N SER A 155 9.31 3.11 -9.15
CA SER A 155 9.46 4.44 -8.51
C SER A 155 10.87 4.64 -7.98
N LEU A 156 11.45 3.62 -7.33
CA LEU A 156 12.86 3.62 -6.91
C LEU A 156 13.81 3.75 -8.10
N PHE A 157 13.60 2.95 -9.15
CA PHE A 157 14.46 2.96 -10.34
C PHE A 157 14.48 4.34 -11.00
N ARG A 158 13.30 4.92 -11.29
CA ARG A 158 13.18 6.27 -11.85
C ARG A 158 13.90 7.32 -11.02
N HIS A 159 13.69 7.26 -9.69
CA HIS A 159 14.33 8.18 -8.76
C HIS A 159 15.84 8.07 -8.78
N LEU A 160 16.40 6.85 -8.80
CA LEU A 160 17.86 6.66 -8.78
C LEU A 160 18.51 6.94 -10.14
N SER A 161 17.84 6.61 -11.24
CA SER A 161 18.34 6.85 -12.59
C SER A 161 18.28 8.33 -12.98
N GLY A 162 17.46 9.14 -12.30
CA GLY A 162 17.21 10.53 -12.66
C GLY A 162 16.30 10.68 -13.88
N TYR A 163 15.50 9.67 -14.18
CA TYR A 163 14.43 9.74 -15.18
C TYR A 163 13.13 10.09 -14.45
N GLU A 164 12.59 11.28 -14.64
CA GLU A 164 11.27 11.65 -14.11
C GLU A 164 10.12 11.09 -14.94
#